data_AF-A0A5E7FJA4-F1
#
_entry.id   AF-A0A5E7FJA4-F1
#
_cell.length_a   1.000
_cell.length_b   1.000
_cell.length_c   1.000
_cell.angle_alpha   90.00
_cell.angle_beta   90.00
_cell.angle_gamma   90.00
#
_symmetry.space_group_name_H-M   'P 1'
#
loop_
_entity.id
_entity.type
_entity.pdbx_description
1 polymer ?
#
loop_
_entity_poly.entity_id
_entity_poly.type
_entity_poly.pdbx_seq_one_letter_code
_entity_poly.pdbx_strand_id
1 'polypeptide(L)'
;MSNRSNAAMLSFDPAFASLRDGLSVAQQIGDTLWVANDETTSLERLKIQVAAPGGVVRCDEHQSFQLLEYLDLPLPKQDAEIDIEGLAYTHDSGYLWMVGSHSLKRKKAEAGTPAQKNIQRLSTVEADGNRFLLARIPVVRQNDGYALARKVDADGRTAAQLHGNEVGNDLTTAIAEDPQLRDFLSIPGKDNGFDIEGLVVIGSRLLLGLRGPVLRGWAVLLEIEPELNDASTDTLVLKKIGPDGRRYRKHFFALNGLGLRDLCTSGDDLLILAGPTMDQDGPVTVFRWRGGFASDEESVVFTDQLEKVLILYDSAAESRKHGDTDVEGDLFILN
;
A
#
# COMPACT_ATOMS: atom_id res chain seq x y z
N MET A 1 31.88 11.71 3.52
CA MET A 1 30.45 11.36 3.41
C MET A 1 30.12 11.38 1.92
N SER A 2 29.74 10.24 1.34
CA SER A 2 29.45 10.15 -0.09
C SER A 2 28.29 11.09 -0.43
N ASN A 3 28.49 12.07 -1.30
CA ASN A 3 27.39 12.80 -1.94
C ASN A 3 26.56 11.76 -2.70
N ARG A 4 25.49 11.25 -2.11
CA ARG A 4 24.48 10.47 -2.82
C ARG A 4 23.36 11.46 -3.16
N SER A 5 22.86 11.41 -4.39
CA SER A 5 21.64 12.11 -4.75
C SER A 5 20.48 11.55 -3.91
N ASN A 6 19.64 12.42 -3.37
CA ASN A 6 18.39 12.04 -2.71
C ASN A 6 17.22 11.93 -3.70
N ALA A 7 17.50 12.06 -5.00
CA ALA A 7 16.52 11.99 -6.07
C ALA A 7 16.83 10.81 -7.02
N ALA A 8 15.76 10.18 -7.50
CA ALA A 8 15.77 9.22 -8.59
C ALA A 8 14.90 9.74 -9.75
N MET A 9 15.33 9.45 -10.99
CA MET A 9 14.59 9.78 -12.21
C MET A 9 13.99 8.50 -12.78
N LEU A 10 12.67 8.44 -12.87
CA LEU A 10 11.93 7.31 -13.43
C LEU A 10 11.59 7.57 -14.90
N SER A 11 12.01 6.67 -15.80
CA SER A 11 11.78 6.77 -17.23
C SER A 11 10.84 5.67 -17.69
N PHE A 12 9.55 5.99 -17.76
CA PHE A 12 8.52 5.12 -18.30
C PHE A 12 8.52 5.11 -19.84
N ASP A 13 8.09 4.00 -20.42
CA ASP A 13 7.79 3.93 -21.86
C ASP A 13 6.75 5.02 -22.22
N PRO A 14 6.97 5.83 -23.28
CA PRO A 14 6.04 6.88 -23.69
C PRO A 14 4.59 6.42 -23.91
N ALA A 15 4.36 5.14 -24.23
CA ALA A 15 3.02 4.57 -24.35
C ALA A 15 2.25 4.57 -23.01
N PHE A 16 2.96 4.70 -21.88
CA PHE A 16 2.42 4.69 -20.53
C PHE A 16 2.68 6.02 -19.80
N ALA A 17 2.66 7.13 -20.53
CA ALA A 17 2.96 8.45 -19.97
C ALA A 17 2.03 8.86 -18.79
N SER A 18 0.80 8.34 -18.75
CA SER A 18 -0.14 8.59 -17.65
C SER A 18 0.27 7.98 -16.32
N LEU A 19 1.14 6.95 -16.30
CA LEU A 19 1.64 6.33 -15.06
C LEU A 19 2.43 7.31 -14.16
N ARG A 20 2.87 8.43 -14.74
CA ARG A 20 3.63 9.47 -14.02
C ARG A 20 2.78 10.17 -12.96
N ASP A 21 1.48 10.23 -13.20
CA ASP A 21 0.51 10.82 -12.28
C ASP A 21 -0.08 9.68 -11.47
N GLY A 22 -0.10 9.75 -10.13
CA GLY A 22 -0.74 8.71 -9.29
C GLY A 22 0.14 7.53 -8.90
N LEU A 23 1.47 7.68 -8.83
CA LEU A 23 2.31 6.66 -8.19
C LEU A 23 2.00 6.59 -6.69
N SER A 24 1.58 5.43 -6.22
CA SER A 24 1.15 5.19 -4.84
C SER A 24 2.21 4.45 -4.01
N VAL A 25 2.95 3.54 -4.63
CA VAL A 25 3.86 2.64 -3.90
C VAL A 25 5.10 2.28 -4.72
N ALA A 26 6.19 1.95 -4.03
CA ALA A 26 7.36 1.36 -4.65
C ALA A 26 8.10 0.37 -3.76
N GLN A 27 8.66 -0.66 -4.40
CA GLN A 27 9.45 -1.71 -3.77
C GLN A 27 10.70 -1.98 -4.62
N GLN A 28 11.88 -1.84 -4.01
CA GLN A 28 13.12 -2.27 -4.67
C GLN A 28 13.30 -3.79 -4.53
N ILE A 29 13.64 -4.46 -5.62
CA ILE A 29 14.03 -5.88 -5.65
C ILE A 29 15.34 -5.99 -6.42
N GLY A 30 16.44 -6.18 -5.70
CA GLY A 30 17.79 -6.21 -6.30
C GLY A 30 18.10 -4.93 -7.08
N ASP A 31 18.31 -5.07 -8.39
CA ASP A 31 18.60 -3.97 -9.32
C ASP A 31 17.36 -3.50 -10.10
N THR A 32 16.16 -3.76 -9.56
CA THR A 32 14.89 -3.30 -10.13
C THR A 32 14.08 -2.52 -9.10
N LEU A 33 13.35 -1.51 -9.57
CA LEU A 33 12.35 -0.77 -8.82
C LEU A 33 10.98 -1.15 -9.35
N TRP A 34 10.12 -1.66 -8.49
CA TRP A 34 8.73 -1.96 -8.78
C TRP A 34 7.86 -0.84 -8.26
N VAL A 35 6.92 -0.36 -9.06
CA VAL A 35 5.97 0.68 -8.70
C VAL A 35 4.56 0.29 -9.11
N ALA A 36 3.57 0.88 -8.46
CA ALA A 36 2.18 0.80 -8.89
C ALA A 36 1.59 2.21 -9.04
N ASN A 37 0.48 2.26 -9.78
CA ASN A 37 -0.32 3.45 -9.98
C ASN A 37 -1.72 3.21 -9.40
N ASP A 38 -2.30 4.20 -8.74
CA ASP A 38 -3.60 4.09 -8.08
C ASP A 38 -4.76 3.88 -9.07
N GLU A 39 -4.60 4.30 -10.32
CA GLU A 39 -5.62 4.20 -11.38
C GLU A 39 -5.51 2.94 -12.26
N THR A 40 -4.53 2.05 -12.05
CA THR A 40 -4.28 0.90 -12.96
C THR A 40 -4.51 -0.48 -12.34
N THR A 41 -4.40 -1.51 -13.19
CA THR A 41 -4.46 -2.94 -12.84
C THR A 41 -3.13 -3.65 -13.05
N SER A 42 -2.03 -2.89 -13.09
CA SER A 42 -0.71 -3.38 -13.46
C SER A 42 0.35 -3.00 -12.43
N LEU A 43 1.41 -3.80 -12.40
CA LEU A 43 2.65 -3.44 -11.76
C LEU A 43 3.68 -3.07 -12.80
N GLU A 44 4.49 -2.08 -12.47
CA GLU A 44 5.47 -1.52 -13.37
C GLU A 44 6.85 -1.77 -12.79
N ARG A 45 7.79 -2.22 -13.62
CA ARG A 45 9.16 -2.51 -13.23
C ARG A 45 10.11 -1.65 -14.03
N LEU A 46 11.02 -0.99 -13.34
CA LEU A 46 12.12 -0.23 -13.93
C LEU A 46 13.46 -0.85 -13.49
N LYS A 47 14.45 -0.86 -14.37
CA LYS A 47 15.82 -1.24 -14.07
C LYS A 47 16.56 -0.08 -13.41
N ILE A 48 17.15 -0.31 -12.25
CA ILE A 48 18.00 0.69 -11.57
C ILE A 48 19.37 0.68 -12.26
N GLN A 49 19.71 1.80 -12.89
CA GLN A 49 20.96 1.96 -13.61
C GLN A 49 22.11 2.31 -12.66
N VAL A 50 23.32 1.85 -13.01
CA VAL A 50 24.53 2.17 -12.26
C VAL A 50 24.82 3.66 -12.36
N ALA A 51 24.64 4.39 -11.25
CA ALA A 51 24.96 5.81 -11.19
C ALA A 51 26.42 6.04 -10.79
N ALA A 52 27.08 7.02 -11.43
CA ALA A 52 28.36 7.53 -10.95
C ALA A 52 28.19 8.14 -9.54
N PRO A 53 29.22 8.14 -8.67
CA PRO A 53 29.13 8.77 -7.36
C PRO A 53 28.67 10.23 -7.46
N GLY A 54 27.58 10.58 -6.77
CA GLY A 54 26.98 11.92 -6.82
C GLY A 54 26.01 12.17 -7.98
N GLY A 55 25.83 11.20 -8.88
CA GLY A 55 24.81 11.27 -9.93
C GLY A 55 23.40 10.98 -9.42
N VAL A 56 22.40 11.49 -10.14
CA VAL A 56 20.99 11.12 -9.96
C VAL A 56 20.83 9.65 -10.34
N VAL A 57 20.16 8.87 -9.47
CA VAL A 57 19.83 7.48 -9.78
C VAL A 57 18.83 7.47 -10.92
N ARG A 58 19.10 6.72 -11.99
CA ARG A 58 18.16 6.59 -13.11
C ARG A 58 17.52 5.21 -13.06
N CYS A 59 16.21 5.17 -13.22
CA CYS A 59 15.46 3.94 -13.40
C CYS A 59 14.79 3.98 -14.78
N ASP A 60 15.09 3.02 -15.65
CA ASP A 60 14.56 2.95 -17.03
C ASP A 60 14.25 1.49 -17.40
N GLU A 61 14.30 1.09 -18.68
CA GLU A 61 13.95 -0.26 -19.14
C GLU A 61 12.59 -0.74 -18.61
N HIS A 62 11.60 0.15 -18.72
CA HIS A 62 10.23 -0.06 -18.25
C HIS A 62 9.60 -1.34 -18.79
N GLN A 63 8.99 -2.12 -17.89
CA GLN A 63 8.15 -3.27 -18.21
C GLN A 63 6.87 -3.22 -17.39
N SER A 64 5.74 -3.45 -18.04
CA SER A 64 4.41 -3.52 -17.41
C SER A 64 3.95 -4.96 -17.27
N PHE A 65 3.36 -5.28 -16.13
CA PHE A 65 2.84 -6.60 -15.77
C PHE A 65 1.35 -6.48 -15.45
N GLN A 66 0.50 -7.01 -16.32
CA GLN A 66 -0.95 -6.99 -16.13
C GLN A 66 -1.35 -8.01 -15.06
N LEU A 67 -1.93 -7.57 -13.95
CA LEU A 67 -2.20 -8.46 -12.81
C LEU A 67 -3.24 -9.54 -13.11
N LEU A 68 -4.15 -9.28 -14.06
CA LEU A 68 -5.11 -10.26 -14.59
C LEU A 68 -4.45 -11.51 -15.20
N GLU A 69 -3.17 -11.45 -15.59
CA GLU A 69 -2.45 -12.63 -16.08
C GLU A 69 -2.06 -13.60 -14.95
N TYR A 70 -1.98 -13.08 -13.72
CA TYR A 70 -1.46 -13.79 -12.55
C TYR A 70 -2.52 -14.09 -11.50
N LEU A 71 -3.56 -13.25 -11.43
CA LEU A 71 -4.58 -13.23 -10.38
C LEU A 71 -5.98 -13.24 -11.00
N ASP A 72 -6.93 -13.85 -10.29
CA ASP A 72 -8.33 -13.91 -10.71
C ASP A 72 -9.09 -12.76 -10.03
N LEU A 73 -8.94 -11.55 -10.58
CA LEU A 73 -9.53 -10.34 -9.99
C LEU A 73 -11.07 -10.39 -9.98
N PRO A 74 -11.75 -9.88 -8.91
CA PRO A 74 -13.21 -9.87 -8.82
C PRO A 74 -13.90 -9.17 -9.99
N LEU A 75 -13.32 -8.07 -10.47
CA LEU A 75 -13.80 -7.34 -11.65
C LEU A 75 -12.77 -7.48 -12.78
N PRO A 76 -12.96 -8.41 -13.73
CA PRO A 76 -11.98 -8.70 -14.78
C PRO A 76 -12.03 -7.68 -15.95
N LYS A 77 -12.35 -6.41 -15.67
CA LYS A 77 -12.41 -5.35 -16.67
C LYS A 77 -11.13 -4.51 -16.62
N GLN A 78 -10.62 -4.13 -17.80
CA GLN A 78 -9.40 -3.34 -17.93
C GLN A 78 -9.49 -1.93 -17.34
N ASP A 79 -10.69 -1.40 -17.14
CA ASP A 79 -10.95 -0.05 -16.59
C ASP A 79 -11.21 -0.03 -15.08
N ALA A 80 -11.14 -1.18 -14.39
CA ALA A 80 -11.39 -1.27 -12.95
C ALA A 80 -10.07 -1.20 -12.16
N GLU A 81 -9.80 -0.09 -11.49
CA GLU A 81 -8.57 0.14 -10.71
C GLU A 81 -8.43 -0.79 -9.50
N ILE A 82 -7.19 -1.15 -9.14
CA ILE A 82 -6.92 -1.88 -7.90
C ILE A 82 -6.61 -0.91 -6.74
N ASP A 83 -6.15 0.32 -7.01
CA ASP A 83 -5.71 1.27 -5.96
C ASP A 83 -4.63 0.57 -5.10
N ILE A 84 -3.56 0.10 -5.73
CA ILE A 84 -2.48 -0.66 -5.05
C ILE A 84 -1.69 0.31 -4.19
N GLU A 85 -1.83 0.21 -2.88
CA GLU A 85 -1.17 1.14 -1.96
C GLU A 85 0.02 0.50 -1.24
N GLY A 86 0.11 -0.84 -1.19
CA GLY A 86 1.20 -1.52 -0.49
C GLY A 86 1.87 -2.61 -1.31
N LEU A 87 3.21 -2.65 -1.24
CA LEU A 87 4.06 -3.70 -1.81
C LEU A 87 5.10 -4.15 -0.79
N ALA A 88 5.35 -5.46 -0.70
CA ALA A 88 6.41 -5.99 0.14
C ALA A 88 7.03 -7.25 -0.47
N TYR A 89 8.36 -7.25 -0.68
CA TYR A 89 9.08 -8.41 -1.20
C TYR A 89 9.72 -9.25 -0.09
N THR A 90 9.42 -10.55 -0.07
CA THR A 90 10.03 -11.51 0.85
C THR A 90 11.17 -12.26 0.15
N HIS A 91 12.42 -11.95 0.48
CA HIS A 91 13.60 -12.53 -0.16
C HIS A 91 13.68 -14.07 -0.01
N ASP A 92 13.38 -14.59 1.17
CA ASP A 92 13.55 -16.03 1.46
C ASP A 92 12.55 -16.91 0.71
N SER A 93 11.31 -16.44 0.55
CA SER A 93 10.26 -17.17 -0.17
C SER A 93 10.11 -16.75 -1.63
N GLY A 94 10.74 -15.65 -2.03
CA GLY A 94 10.66 -15.08 -3.37
C GLY A 94 9.24 -14.68 -3.78
N TYR A 95 8.48 -14.09 -2.87
CA TYR A 95 7.11 -13.61 -3.13
C TYR A 95 7.07 -12.09 -3.05
N LEU A 96 6.40 -11.46 -4.01
CA LEU A 96 5.97 -10.07 -3.92
C LEU A 96 4.52 -10.07 -3.41
N TRP A 97 4.33 -9.50 -2.23
CA TRP A 97 3.01 -9.23 -1.66
C TRP A 97 2.51 -7.87 -2.13
N MET A 98 1.19 -7.77 -2.29
CA MET A 98 0.50 -6.53 -2.63
C MET A 98 -0.85 -6.44 -1.95
N VAL A 99 -1.28 -5.21 -1.70
CA VAL A 99 -2.58 -4.91 -1.10
C VAL A 99 -3.18 -3.65 -1.77
N GLY A 100 -4.47 -3.71 -2.09
CA GLY A 100 -5.25 -2.54 -2.49
C GLY A 100 -5.76 -1.77 -1.28
N SER A 101 -6.29 -0.57 -1.47
CA SER A 101 -6.71 0.31 -0.36
C SER A 101 -7.84 -0.25 0.51
N HIS A 102 -8.64 -1.19 0.00
CA HIS A 102 -9.89 -1.67 0.63
C HIS A 102 -10.88 -0.56 0.98
N SER A 103 -10.77 0.60 0.33
CA SER A 103 -11.54 1.79 0.66
C SER A 103 -12.77 1.95 -0.24
N LEU A 104 -13.82 2.54 0.34
CA LEU A 104 -14.90 3.14 -0.45
C LEU A 104 -14.46 4.52 -0.95
N LYS A 105 -15.02 4.96 -2.09
CA LYS A 105 -14.74 6.29 -2.67
C LYS A 105 -16.00 7.16 -2.70
N ARG A 106 -15.85 8.43 -2.35
CA ARG A 106 -16.88 9.47 -2.56
C ARG A 106 -16.57 10.22 -3.85
N LYS A 107 -17.60 10.46 -4.67
CA LYS A 107 -17.41 11.27 -5.88
C LYS A 107 -17.08 12.72 -5.53
N LYS A 108 -15.97 13.22 -6.08
CA LYS A 108 -15.56 14.63 -5.96
C LYS A 108 -16.54 15.53 -6.71
N ALA A 109 -16.74 16.75 -6.20
CA ALA A 109 -17.41 17.82 -6.93
C ALA A 109 -16.52 18.31 -8.08
N GLU A 110 -17.13 18.78 -9.17
CA GLU A 110 -16.41 19.26 -10.36
C GLU A 110 -16.67 20.75 -10.57
N ALA A 111 -15.61 21.51 -10.89
CA ALA A 111 -15.74 22.90 -11.28
C ALA A 111 -16.56 23.04 -12.56
N GLY A 112 -17.44 24.03 -12.62
CA GLY A 112 -18.35 24.24 -13.76
C GLY A 112 -19.60 23.35 -13.77
N THR A 113 -19.70 22.35 -12.89
CA THR A 113 -20.91 21.54 -12.72
C THR A 113 -21.95 22.28 -11.84
N PRO A 114 -23.24 22.32 -12.22
CA PRO A 114 -24.29 22.96 -11.43
C PRO A 114 -24.36 22.44 -9.99
N ALA A 115 -24.66 23.33 -9.04
CA ALA A 115 -24.65 23.03 -7.60
C ALA A 115 -25.46 21.77 -7.23
N GLN A 116 -26.67 21.60 -7.77
CA GLN A 116 -27.50 20.43 -7.48
C GLN A 116 -26.86 19.11 -7.93
N LYS A 117 -26.15 19.12 -9.07
CA LYS A 117 -25.42 17.94 -9.55
C LYS A 117 -24.20 17.67 -8.65
N ASN A 118 -23.47 18.71 -8.24
CA ASN A 118 -22.36 18.54 -7.30
C ASN A 118 -22.81 18.02 -5.93
N ILE A 119 -23.96 18.49 -5.41
CA ILE A 119 -24.56 17.94 -4.19
C ILE A 119 -24.89 16.45 -4.35
N GLN A 120 -25.47 16.07 -5.48
CA GLN A 120 -25.75 14.66 -5.78
C GLN A 120 -24.45 13.84 -5.84
N ARG A 121 -23.41 14.34 -6.52
CA ARG A 121 -22.10 13.68 -6.60
C ARG A 121 -21.49 13.47 -5.23
N LEU A 122 -21.45 14.51 -4.39
CA LEU A 122 -20.95 14.42 -3.01
C LEU A 122 -21.78 13.47 -2.14
N SER A 123 -23.02 13.16 -2.53
CA SER A 123 -23.86 12.17 -1.85
C SER A 123 -23.62 10.73 -2.32
N THR A 124 -22.88 10.53 -3.42
CA THR A 124 -22.59 9.21 -3.99
C THR A 124 -21.31 8.61 -3.39
N VAL A 125 -21.46 7.44 -2.80
CA VAL A 125 -20.36 6.57 -2.34
C VAL A 125 -20.36 5.31 -3.20
N GLU A 126 -19.18 4.90 -3.64
CA GLU A 126 -18.96 3.77 -4.55
C GLU A 126 -17.92 2.82 -3.96
N ALA A 127 -18.09 1.54 -4.26
CA ALA A 127 -17.08 0.51 -4.05
C ALA A 127 -16.52 0.12 -5.41
N ASP A 128 -15.22 -0.12 -5.47
CA ASP A 128 -14.58 -0.76 -6.62
C ASP A 128 -14.01 -2.11 -6.16
N GLY A 129 -14.49 -3.19 -6.75
CA GLY A 129 -14.27 -4.54 -6.23
C GLY A 129 -12.82 -4.98 -6.22
N ASN A 130 -12.02 -4.45 -7.16
CA ASN A 130 -10.60 -4.76 -7.26
C ASN A 130 -9.78 -4.13 -6.12
N ARG A 131 -10.31 -3.08 -5.44
CA ARG A 131 -9.66 -2.44 -4.27
C ARG A 131 -9.51 -3.36 -3.06
N PHE A 132 -10.29 -4.43 -2.97
CA PHE A 132 -10.22 -5.40 -1.87
C PHE A 132 -9.17 -6.49 -2.10
N LEU A 133 -8.18 -6.25 -2.97
CA LEU A 133 -7.12 -7.20 -3.27
C LEU A 133 -6.13 -7.31 -2.10
N LEU A 134 -5.86 -8.54 -1.67
CA LEU A 134 -4.65 -8.88 -0.95
C LEU A 134 -4.07 -10.12 -1.61
N ALA A 135 -2.83 -10.05 -2.10
CA ALA A 135 -2.26 -11.13 -2.89
C ALA A 135 -0.75 -11.28 -2.73
N ARG A 136 -0.25 -12.43 -3.17
CA ARG A 136 1.18 -12.67 -3.40
C ARG A 136 1.40 -13.27 -4.77
N ILE A 137 2.47 -12.85 -5.43
CA ILE A 137 2.89 -13.39 -6.73
C ILE A 137 4.35 -13.83 -6.65
N PRO A 138 4.70 -15.06 -7.10
CA PRO A 138 6.09 -15.49 -7.21
C PRO A 138 6.90 -14.54 -8.09
N VAL A 139 8.08 -14.17 -7.60
CA VAL A 139 9.09 -13.46 -8.37
C VAL A 139 10.18 -14.45 -8.77
N VAL A 140 10.51 -14.45 -10.05
CA VAL A 140 11.57 -15.28 -10.64
C VAL A 140 12.65 -14.41 -11.24
N ARG A 141 13.91 -14.83 -11.09
CA ARG A 141 15.03 -14.18 -11.75
C ARG A 141 15.11 -14.64 -13.20
N GLN A 142 15.18 -13.68 -14.11
CA GLN A 142 15.41 -13.87 -15.54
C GLN A 142 16.74 -13.20 -15.94
N ASN A 143 17.16 -13.39 -17.19
CA ASN A 143 18.42 -12.80 -17.70
C ASN A 143 18.44 -11.26 -17.54
N ASP A 144 17.28 -10.61 -17.71
CA ASP A 144 17.14 -9.15 -17.72
C ASP A 144 16.43 -8.63 -16.44
N GLY A 145 16.63 -9.30 -15.30
CA GLY A 145 16.16 -8.86 -13.99
C GLY A 145 15.16 -9.81 -13.34
N TYR A 146 14.07 -9.27 -12.81
CA TYR A 146 13.04 -10.02 -12.09
C TYR A 146 11.72 -9.96 -12.86
N ALA A 147 10.96 -11.06 -12.87
CA ALA A 147 9.65 -11.14 -13.49
C ALA A 147 8.65 -11.84 -12.57
N LEU A 148 7.37 -11.57 -12.79
CA LEU A 148 6.27 -12.27 -12.12
C LEU A 148 6.00 -13.60 -12.81
N ALA A 149 5.61 -14.60 -12.03
CA ALA A 149 5.18 -15.91 -12.53
C ALA A 149 3.90 -16.36 -11.83
N ARG A 150 2.88 -16.77 -12.58
CA ARG A 150 1.64 -17.33 -12.00
C ARG A 150 1.92 -18.63 -11.26
N LYS A 151 2.87 -19.42 -11.77
CA LYS A 151 3.36 -20.65 -11.17
C LYS A 151 4.83 -20.86 -11.52
N VAL A 152 5.60 -21.41 -10.58
CA VAL A 152 6.99 -21.79 -10.75
C VAL A 152 7.10 -23.30 -10.64
N ASP A 153 7.33 -23.99 -11.76
CA ASP A 153 7.34 -25.46 -11.78
C ASP A 153 8.49 -26.08 -10.99
N ALA A 154 9.61 -25.37 -10.87
CA ALA A 154 10.81 -25.88 -10.20
C ALA A 154 10.65 -26.03 -8.68
N ASP A 155 9.86 -25.17 -8.04
CA ASP A 155 9.69 -25.15 -6.58
C ASP A 155 8.21 -25.15 -6.12
N GLY A 156 7.27 -25.16 -7.06
CA GLY A 156 5.84 -25.27 -6.80
C GLY A 156 5.17 -23.99 -6.33
N ARG A 157 5.88 -22.85 -6.26
CA ARG A 157 5.27 -21.57 -5.86
C ARG A 157 4.19 -21.15 -6.86
N THR A 158 3.06 -20.69 -6.34
CA THR A 158 1.92 -20.18 -7.11
C THR A 158 1.54 -18.77 -6.65
N ALA A 159 1.02 -17.97 -7.58
CA ALA A 159 0.30 -16.76 -7.25
C ALA A 159 -0.98 -17.12 -6.47
N ALA A 160 -1.32 -16.32 -5.48
CA ALA A 160 -2.50 -16.53 -4.66
C ALA A 160 -3.05 -15.22 -4.11
N GLN A 161 -4.36 -15.16 -3.91
CA GLN A 161 -5.06 -14.00 -3.37
C GLN A 161 -5.98 -14.39 -2.22
N LEU A 162 -6.23 -13.46 -1.31
CA LEU A 162 -7.20 -13.62 -0.24
C LEU A 162 -8.59 -13.80 -0.84
N HIS A 163 -9.33 -14.77 -0.31
CA HIS A 163 -10.70 -15.02 -0.75
C HIS A 163 -11.57 -13.77 -0.59
N GLY A 164 -12.29 -13.41 -1.66
CA GLY A 164 -13.10 -12.19 -1.72
C GLY A 164 -13.90 -12.07 -3.02
N ASN A 165 -14.58 -10.95 -3.17
CA ASN A 165 -15.46 -10.64 -4.29
C ASN A 165 -15.57 -9.11 -4.49
N GLU A 166 -16.51 -8.66 -5.31
CA GLU A 166 -16.69 -7.26 -5.68
C GLU A 166 -17.03 -6.30 -4.53
N VAL A 167 -17.39 -6.81 -3.33
CA VAL A 167 -17.81 -5.98 -2.19
C VAL A 167 -16.90 -6.11 -0.97
N GLY A 168 -15.86 -6.96 -1.03
CA GLY A 168 -14.98 -7.18 0.10
C GLY A 168 -14.23 -8.51 0.02
N ASN A 169 -13.52 -8.83 1.10
CA ASN A 169 -12.78 -10.07 1.24
C ASN A 169 -12.90 -10.62 2.67
N ASP A 170 -12.20 -11.72 2.95
CA ASP A 170 -12.20 -12.34 4.27
C ASP A 170 -11.67 -11.40 5.38
N LEU A 171 -10.80 -10.43 5.05
CA LEU A 171 -10.32 -9.42 6.00
C LEU A 171 -11.44 -8.43 6.35
N THR A 172 -12.11 -7.82 5.36
CA THR A 172 -13.21 -6.88 5.64
C THR A 172 -14.39 -7.58 6.31
N THR A 173 -14.64 -8.86 5.99
CA THR A 173 -15.63 -9.71 6.68
C THR A 173 -15.27 -9.88 8.15
N ALA A 174 -14.01 -10.12 8.49
CA ALA A 174 -13.58 -10.21 9.88
C ALA A 174 -13.69 -8.87 10.63
N ILE A 175 -13.40 -7.75 9.95
CA ILE A 175 -13.48 -6.40 10.52
C ILE A 175 -14.93 -5.94 10.74
N ALA A 176 -15.89 -6.44 9.96
CA ALA A 176 -17.31 -6.12 10.14
C ALA A 176 -17.86 -6.54 11.52
N GLU A 177 -17.23 -7.50 12.18
CA GLU A 177 -17.55 -7.95 13.54
C GLU A 177 -16.78 -7.17 14.63
N ASP A 178 -15.88 -6.26 14.25
CA ASP A 178 -15.02 -5.53 15.17
C ASP A 178 -15.71 -4.27 15.72
N PRO A 179 -15.91 -4.16 17.05
CA PRO A 179 -16.61 -3.00 17.62
C PRO A 179 -15.86 -1.67 17.48
N GLN A 180 -14.56 -1.68 17.20
CA GLN A 180 -13.76 -0.46 17.03
C GLN A 180 -13.68 -0.01 15.56
N LEU A 181 -13.82 -0.93 14.60
CA LEU A 181 -13.51 -0.65 13.19
C LEU A 181 -14.71 -0.82 12.25
N ARG A 182 -15.72 -1.65 12.58
CA ARG A 182 -16.81 -2.00 11.67
C ARG A 182 -17.55 -0.79 11.08
N ASP A 183 -17.76 0.26 11.87
CA ASP A 183 -18.55 1.42 11.45
C ASP A 183 -17.80 2.22 10.36
N PHE A 184 -16.47 2.11 10.30
CA PHE A 184 -15.61 2.79 9.33
C PHE A 184 -15.54 2.08 7.98
N LEU A 185 -15.98 0.81 7.87
CA LEU A 185 -16.09 0.11 6.58
C LEU A 185 -17.15 0.75 5.66
N SER A 186 -18.12 1.46 6.24
CA SER A 186 -19.18 2.15 5.50
C SER A 186 -18.81 3.58 5.10
N ILE A 187 -17.65 4.07 5.55
CA ILE A 187 -17.18 5.43 5.34
C ILE A 187 -16.12 5.42 4.21
N PRO A 188 -16.14 6.37 3.28
CA PRO A 188 -15.08 6.52 2.28
C PRO A 188 -13.70 6.76 2.88
N GLY A 189 -12.63 6.24 2.27
CA GLY A 189 -11.27 6.36 2.80
C GLY A 189 -10.84 7.81 3.00
N LYS A 190 -11.14 8.68 2.02
CA LYS A 190 -10.88 10.14 2.08
C LYS A 190 -11.77 10.91 3.08
N ASP A 191 -12.72 10.22 3.73
CA ASP A 191 -13.57 10.74 4.82
C ASP A 191 -13.17 10.10 6.19
N ASN A 192 -11.92 9.64 6.34
CA ASN A 192 -11.42 8.87 7.51
C ASN A 192 -12.07 7.48 7.66
N GLY A 193 -12.58 6.92 6.57
CA GLY A 193 -13.03 5.52 6.50
C GLY A 193 -11.89 4.53 6.47
N PHE A 194 -12.23 3.24 6.33
CA PHE A 194 -11.23 2.17 6.23
C PHE A 194 -10.39 2.33 4.95
N ASP A 195 -9.08 2.42 5.12
CA ASP A 195 -8.14 2.65 4.04
C ASP A 195 -6.74 2.14 4.41
N ILE A 196 -6.23 1.17 3.66
CA ILE A 196 -4.89 0.58 3.82
C ILE A 196 -3.93 1.28 2.89
N GLU A 197 -2.82 1.82 3.42
CA GLU A 197 -1.74 2.36 2.58
C GLU A 197 -0.35 1.79 2.89
N GLY A 198 -0.13 1.22 4.08
CA GLY A 198 1.15 0.60 4.42
C GLY A 198 1.13 -0.92 4.29
N LEU A 199 2.21 -1.52 3.76
CA LEU A 199 2.42 -2.97 3.79
C LEU A 199 3.88 -3.31 4.11
N VAL A 200 4.10 -4.18 5.10
CA VAL A 200 5.40 -4.81 5.30
C VAL A 200 5.25 -6.26 5.75
N VAL A 201 6.25 -7.10 5.46
CA VAL A 201 6.28 -8.51 5.87
C VAL A 201 7.31 -8.71 6.98
N ILE A 202 6.91 -9.35 8.08
CA ILE A 202 7.77 -9.75 9.20
C ILE A 202 7.58 -11.24 9.47
N GLY A 203 8.56 -12.05 9.04
CA GLY A 203 8.43 -13.51 9.08
C GLY A 203 7.31 -13.98 8.15
N SER A 204 6.32 -14.70 8.68
CA SER A 204 5.11 -15.10 7.94
C SER A 204 3.98 -14.08 8.01
N ARG A 205 4.13 -13.02 8.81
CA ARG A 205 3.07 -12.05 9.10
C ARG A 205 3.16 -10.85 8.18
N LEU A 206 2.01 -10.29 7.85
CA LEU A 206 1.88 -9.03 7.14
C LEU A 206 1.36 -7.98 8.11
N LEU A 207 1.96 -6.80 8.05
CA LEU A 207 1.47 -5.62 8.75
C LEU A 207 0.85 -4.67 7.73
N LEU A 208 -0.39 -4.27 8.00
CA LEU A 208 -1.17 -3.36 7.17
C LEU A 208 -1.33 -2.04 7.93
N GLY A 209 -0.73 -0.98 7.40
CA GLY A 209 -0.87 0.37 7.94
C GLY A 209 -2.16 0.99 7.44
N LEU A 210 -3.03 1.43 8.34
CA LEU A 210 -4.25 2.11 7.96
C LEU A 210 -4.01 3.63 7.89
N ARG A 211 -4.25 4.23 6.72
CA ARG A 211 -4.39 5.69 6.63
C ARG A 211 -5.62 6.12 7.43
N GLY A 212 -6.72 5.39 7.26
CA GLY A 212 -7.95 5.58 8.00
C GLY A 212 -8.53 4.24 8.47
N PRO A 213 -9.20 4.18 9.63
CA PRO A 213 -9.55 5.32 10.48
C PRO A 213 -8.45 5.70 11.48
N VAL A 214 -8.41 6.99 11.84
CA VAL A 214 -7.73 7.46 13.05
C VAL A 214 -8.75 7.64 14.19
N LEU A 215 -8.54 6.93 15.31
CA LEU A 215 -9.47 6.83 16.43
C LEU A 215 -9.09 7.79 17.55
N ARG A 216 -9.74 8.96 17.62
CA ARG A 216 -9.42 9.98 18.65
C ARG A 216 -7.91 10.32 18.69
N GLY A 217 -7.29 10.39 17.52
CA GLY A 217 -5.85 10.69 17.36
C GLY A 217 -4.94 9.47 17.27
N TRP A 218 -5.47 8.25 17.41
CA TRP A 218 -4.71 7.00 17.35
C TRP A 218 -4.78 6.35 15.97
N ALA A 219 -3.61 6.15 15.36
CA ALA A 219 -3.47 5.41 14.11
C ALA A 219 -3.56 3.91 14.38
N VAL A 220 -4.01 3.13 13.39
CA VAL A 220 -4.28 1.70 13.55
C VAL A 220 -3.45 0.90 12.55
N LEU A 221 -2.72 -0.09 13.04
CA LEU A 221 -1.99 -1.07 12.23
C LEU A 221 -2.61 -2.45 12.48
N LEU A 222 -2.89 -3.18 11.40
CA LEU A 222 -3.39 -4.55 11.47
C LEU A 222 -2.24 -5.52 11.24
N GLU A 223 -2.12 -6.53 12.10
CA GLU A 223 -1.24 -7.67 11.87
C GLU A 223 -2.10 -8.87 11.45
N ILE A 224 -1.76 -9.49 10.33
CA ILE A 224 -2.43 -10.68 9.79
C ILE A 224 -1.40 -11.76 9.43
N GLU A 225 -1.86 -13.00 9.34
CA GLU A 225 -1.02 -14.10 8.87
C GLU A 225 -1.78 -14.94 7.83
N PRO A 226 -1.59 -14.65 6.53
CA PRO A 226 -2.21 -15.41 5.46
C PRO A 226 -1.50 -16.76 5.25
N GLU A 227 -2.26 -17.79 4.93
CA GLU A 227 -1.78 -19.10 4.50
C GLU A 227 -2.57 -19.61 3.30
N LEU A 228 -2.02 -20.58 2.57
CA LEU A 228 -2.79 -21.23 1.51
C LEU A 228 -3.92 -22.05 2.11
N ASN A 229 -5.06 -22.02 1.45
CA ASN A 229 -6.15 -22.94 1.74
C ASN A 229 -5.74 -24.38 1.41
N ASP A 230 -5.93 -25.34 2.31
CA ASP A 230 -5.58 -26.75 2.09
C ASP A 230 -6.21 -27.37 0.83
N ALA A 231 -7.35 -26.83 0.38
CA ALA A 231 -8.11 -27.30 -0.78
C ALA A 231 -7.84 -26.48 -2.06
N SER A 232 -6.94 -25.49 -2.04
CA SER A 232 -6.64 -24.63 -3.20
C SER A 232 -5.16 -24.25 -3.28
N THR A 233 -4.68 -24.01 -4.50
CA THR A 233 -3.30 -23.56 -4.75
C THR A 233 -3.18 -22.05 -4.98
N ASP A 234 -4.30 -21.34 -5.05
CA ASP A 234 -4.39 -19.92 -5.44
C ASP A 234 -5.22 -19.06 -4.48
N THR A 235 -5.81 -19.68 -3.45
CA THR A 235 -6.63 -19.00 -2.46
C THR A 235 -5.90 -18.93 -1.12
N LEU A 236 -5.74 -17.72 -0.60
CA LEU A 236 -5.26 -17.48 0.75
C LEU A 236 -6.44 -17.42 1.73
N VAL A 237 -6.19 -17.84 2.97
CA VAL A 237 -7.06 -17.69 4.13
C VAL A 237 -6.26 -17.06 5.28
N LEU A 238 -6.94 -16.39 6.21
CA LEU A 238 -6.26 -15.75 7.37
C LEU A 238 -6.26 -16.68 8.59
N LYS A 239 -5.09 -16.90 9.18
CA LYS A 239 -4.97 -17.61 10.46
C LYS A 239 -5.63 -16.85 11.60
N LYS A 240 -6.00 -17.57 12.66
CA LYS A 240 -6.54 -17.01 13.90
C LYS A 240 -5.42 -16.66 14.86
N ILE A 241 -4.82 -15.48 14.68
CA ILE A 241 -3.68 -15.01 15.50
C ILE A 241 -4.10 -14.06 16.63
N GLY A 242 -5.29 -13.47 16.53
CA GLY A 242 -5.78 -12.48 17.48
C GLY A 242 -6.50 -13.08 18.70
N PRO A 243 -6.81 -12.23 19.69
CA PRO A 243 -7.62 -12.62 20.84
C PRO A 243 -8.96 -13.22 20.41
N ASP A 244 -9.45 -14.18 21.20
CA ASP A 244 -10.73 -14.89 20.98
C ASP A 244 -10.86 -15.57 19.60
N GLY A 245 -9.72 -15.92 18.99
CA GLY A 245 -9.68 -16.55 17.68
C GLY A 245 -9.94 -15.59 16.51
N ARG A 246 -9.77 -14.29 16.72
CA ARG A 246 -9.85 -13.27 15.66
C ARG A 246 -8.73 -13.49 14.63
N ARG A 247 -9.03 -13.17 13.37
CA ARG A 247 -8.12 -13.41 12.22
C ARG A 247 -7.00 -12.38 12.07
N TYR A 248 -6.89 -11.44 13.00
CA TYR A 248 -5.90 -10.37 13.00
C TYR A 248 -5.68 -9.82 14.41
N ARG A 249 -4.54 -9.15 14.62
CA ARG A 249 -4.24 -8.31 15.78
C ARG A 249 -4.28 -6.84 15.38
N LYS A 250 -4.53 -5.95 16.34
CA LYS A 250 -4.50 -4.50 16.16
C LYS A 250 -3.40 -3.90 17.01
N HIS A 251 -2.72 -2.92 16.46
CA HIS A 251 -1.74 -2.11 17.17
C HIS A 251 -2.10 -0.64 16.96
N PHE A 252 -1.97 0.16 18.02
CA PHE A 252 -2.36 1.56 18.04
C PHE A 252 -1.16 2.44 18.28
N PHE A 253 -1.04 3.50 17.49
CA PHE A 253 0.09 4.43 17.56
C PHE A 253 -0.39 5.86 17.77
N ALA A 254 0.18 6.54 18.76
CA ALA A 254 -0.07 7.96 19.00
C ALA A 254 0.75 8.83 18.02
N LEU A 255 0.26 8.94 16.78
CA LEU A 255 0.89 9.69 15.68
C LEU A 255 0.34 11.13 15.55
N ASN A 256 -0.18 11.71 16.64
CA ASN A 256 -0.74 13.06 16.68
C ASN A 256 -1.88 13.30 15.68
N GLY A 257 -2.75 12.31 15.48
CA GLY A 257 -3.87 12.42 14.54
C GLY A 257 -3.55 12.09 13.08
N LEU A 258 -2.32 11.68 12.79
CA LEU A 258 -1.91 11.19 11.48
C LEU A 258 -2.22 9.69 11.33
N GLY A 259 -2.56 9.27 10.11
CA GLY A 259 -2.71 7.86 9.72
C GLY A 259 -1.38 7.27 9.23
N LEU A 260 -1.32 5.94 9.07
CA LEU A 260 -0.16 5.26 8.50
C LEU A 260 -0.26 5.27 6.98
N ARG A 261 0.72 5.90 6.33
CA ARG A 261 0.82 6.10 4.88
C ARG A 261 1.71 5.06 4.20
N ASP A 262 2.76 4.61 4.89
CA ASP A 262 3.67 3.57 4.39
C ASP A 262 4.44 2.93 5.57
N LEU A 263 4.98 1.74 5.37
CA LEU A 263 5.71 0.93 6.34
C LEU A 263 7.00 0.37 5.74
N CYS A 264 8.10 0.46 6.49
CA CYS A 264 9.38 -0.11 6.05
C CYS A 264 10.16 -0.68 7.24
N THR A 265 10.76 -1.86 7.09
CA THR A 265 11.66 -2.41 8.11
C THR A 265 13.08 -1.87 7.96
N SER A 266 13.72 -1.54 9.08
CA SER A 266 15.13 -1.15 9.15
C SER A 266 15.82 -1.96 10.25
N GLY A 267 16.45 -3.08 9.87
CA GLY A 267 16.86 -4.08 10.86
C GLY A 267 15.65 -4.61 11.62
N ASP A 268 15.69 -4.54 12.96
CA ASP A 268 14.58 -4.95 13.84
C ASP A 268 13.56 -3.83 14.09
N ASP A 269 13.77 -2.63 13.51
CA ASP A 269 12.91 -1.49 13.72
C ASP A 269 11.86 -1.36 12.61
N LEU A 270 10.69 -0.84 12.97
CA LEU A 270 9.68 -0.42 12.00
C LEU A 270 9.78 1.09 11.78
N LEU A 271 9.97 1.51 10.53
CA LEU A 271 9.73 2.87 10.09
C LEU A 271 8.26 3.02 9.66
N ILE A 272 7.64 4.08 10.14
CA ILE A 272 6.25 4.43 9.86
C ILE A 272 6.26 5.80 9.21
N LEU A 273 5.79 5.87 7.97
CA LEU A 273 5.43 7.13 7.35
C LEU A 273 4.01 7.47 7.82
N ALA A 274 3.85 8.63 8.45
CA ALA A 274 2.58 9.09 8.96
C ALA A 274 2.16 10.40 8.29
N GLY A 275 0.90 10.49 7.87
CA GLY A 275 0.37 11.65 7.17
C GLY A 275 -1.12 11.87 7.39
N PRO A 276 -1.70 12.91 6.79
CA PRO A 276 -3.13 13.22 6.93
C PRO A 276 -4.05 12.09 6.42
N THR A 277 -5.20 11.93 7.07
CA THR A 277 -6.17 10.87 6.73
C THR A 277 -7.22 11.26 5.70
N MET A 278 -7.30 12.55 5.36
CA MET A 278 -8.29 13.13 4.46
C MET A 278 -7.60 14.07 3.47
N ASP A 279 -8.37 14.68 2.58
CA ASP A 279 -7.90 15.69 1.61
C ASP A 279 -7.60 17.02 2.31
N GLN A 280 -6.59 17.01 3.19
CA GLN A 280 -6.15 18.13 4.01
C GLN A 280 -4.63 18.25 4.01
N ASP A 281 -4.15 19.48 4.01
CA ASP A 281 -2.73 19.75 4.23
C ASP A 281 -2.33 19.33 5.65
N GLY A 282 -1.13 18.79 5.79
CA GLY A 282 -0.58 18.45 7.10
C GLY A 282 0.84 17.91 7.00
N PRO A 283 1.51 17.77 8.16
CA PRO A 283 2.87 17.25 8.17
C PRO A 283 2.88 15.79 7.75
N VAL A 284 3.86 15.42 6.94
CA VAL A 284 4.23 14.03 6.69
C VAL A 284 5.47 13.75 7.52
N THR A 285 5.44 12.71 8.35
CA THR A 285 6.51 12.44 9.33
C THR A 285 6.89 10.98 9.32
N VAL A 286 8.19 10.71 9.24
CA VAL A 286 8.75 9.37 9.44
C VAL A 286 9.06 9.19 10.92
N PHE A 287 8.40 8.20 11.52
CA PHE A 287 8.67 7.72 12.88
C PHE A 287 9.43 6.39 12.81
N ARG A 288 10.22 6.12 13.84
CA ARG A 288 10.84 4.82 14.09
C ARG A 288 10.30 4.26 15.39
N TRP A 289 9.76 3.05 15.32
CA TRP A 289 9.41 2.24 16.47
C TRP A 289 10.40 1.08 16.61
N ARG A 290 11.02 0.98 17.78
CA ARG A 290 12.01 -0.05 18.09
C ARG A 290 11.34 -1.23 18.79
N GLY A 291 11.60 -2.46 18.34
CA GLY A 291 11.08 -3.67 19.01
C GLY A 291 10.36 -4.71 18.13
N GLY A 292 10.37 -4.54 16.80
CA GLY A 292 10.26 -5.63 15.82
C GLY A 292 9.03 -6.55 15.82
N PHE A 293 7.90 -6.17 16.43
CA PHE A 293 6.72 -7.05 16.57
C PHE A 293 7.07 -8.45 17.14
N ALA A 294 8.09 -8.55 17.98
CA ALA A 294 8.57 -9.83 18.48
C ALA A 294 7.58 -10.54 19.44
N SER A 295 6.59 -9.80 19.94
CA SER A 295 5.52 -10.31 20.80
C SER A 295 4.29 -10.72 19.97
N ASP A 296 3.60 -11.75 20.44
CA ASP A 296 2.30 -12.18 19.90
C ASP A 296 1.11 -11.39 20.48
N GLU A 297 1.36 -10.16 20.94
CA GLU A 297 0.40 -9.35 21.69
C GLU A 297 0.05 -8.06 20.94
N GLU A 298 -1.16 -7.56 21.16
CA GLU A 298 -1.57 -6.24 20.70
C GLU A 298 -0.81 -5.13 21.43
N SER A 299 -0.57 -4.01 20.74
CA SER A 299 0.25 -2.92 21.28
C SER A 299 -0.48 -1.59 21.27
N VAL A 300 -0.23 -0.77 22.30
CA VAL A 300 -0.57 0.66 22.32
C VAL A 300 0.73 1.42 22.54
N VAL A 301 1.18 2.15 21.52
CA VAL A 301 2.48 2.81 21.49
C VAL A 301 2.28 4.33 21.57
N PHE A 302 2.77 4.93 22.65
CA PHE A 302 2.70 6.35 22.88
C PHE A 302 3.82 7.11 22.15
N THR A 303 3.62 8.41 21.95
CA THR A 303 4.53 9.27 21.17
C THR A 303 5.95 9.31 21.75
N ASP A 304 6.11 9.19 23.07
CA ASP A 304 7.41 9.17 23.75
C ASP A 304 8.19 7.86 23.55
N GLN A 305 7.53 6.82 23.05
CA GLN A 305 8.14 5.55 22.65
C GLN A 305 8.55 5.53 21.16
N LEU A 306 8.29 6.61 20.43
CA LEU A 306 8.59 6.75 19.02
C LEU A 306 9.73 7.75 18.81
N GLU A 307 10.71 7.38 18.00
CA GLU A 307 11.73 8.30 17.54
C GLU A 307 11.21 9.00 16.28
N LYS A 308 11.14 10.34 16.29
CA LYS A 308 10.88 11.12 15.08
C LYS A 308 12.16 11.20 14.26
N VAL A 309 12.15 10.60 13.07
CA VAL A 309 13.33 10.49 12.20
C VAL A 309 13.43 11.68 11.25
N LEU A 310 12.34 11.99 10.56
CA LEU A 310 12.29 13.04 9.54
C LEU A 310 10.88 13.64 9.47
N ILE A 311 10.79 14.95 9.28
CA ILE A 311 9.55 15.61 8.85
C ILE A 311 9.75 15.95 7.38
N LEU A 312 8.89 15.37 6.53
CA LEU A 312 8.75 15.76 5.15
C LEU A 312 7.80 16.96 5.14
N TYR A 313 8.35 18.13 4.83
CA TYR A 313 7.52 19.27 4.49
C TYR A 313 7.11 19.10 3.05
N ASP A 314 5.82 19.22 2.80
CA ASP A 314 5.30 19.49 1.47
C ASP A 314 5.85 20.85 1.05
N SER A 315 7.08 20.89 0.52
CA SER A 315 7.57 22.07 -0.14
C SER A 315 6.68 22.20 -1.36
N ALA A 316 5.75 23.16 -1.34
CA ALA A 316 5.02 23.54 -2.53
C ALA A 316 6.05 23.67 -3.66
N ALA A 317 5.96 22.81 -4.67
CA ALA A 317 6.80 22.94 -5.85
C ALA A 317 6.67 24.41 -6.30
N GLU A 318 7.77 25.04 -6.75
CA GLU A 318 7.75 26.46 -7.16
C GLU A 318 6.69 26.76 -8.25
N SER A 319 6.12 25.73 -8.87
CA SER A 319 5.02 25.77 -9.83
C SER A 319 3.61 25.55 -9.27
N ARG A 320 3.41 25.20 -8.00
CA ARG A 320 2.08 24.94 -7.43
C ARG A 320 1.28 26.23 -7.31
N LYS A 321 0.05 26.20 -7.82
CA LYS A 321 -0.91 27.29 -7.62
C LYS A 321 -1.69 27.02 -6.34
N HIS A 322 -2.07 28.09 -5.66
CA HIS A 322 -2.98 27.99 -4.52
C HIS A 322 -4.28 27.30 -4.96
N GLY A 323 -4.55 26.10 -4.43
CA GLY A 323 -5.71 25.28 -4.79
C GLY A 323 -5.39 23.96 -5.50
N ASP A 324 -4.13 23.64 -5.79
CA ASP A 324 -3.73 22.30 -6.25
C ASP A 324 -3.73 21.33 -5.04
N THR A 325 -4.56 20.28 -5.09
CA THR A 325 -4.72 19.26 -4.03
C THR A 325 -3.96 17.97 -4.31
N ASP A 326 -3.19 17.92 -5.40
CA ASP A 326 -2.51 16.70 -5.83
C ASP A 326 -1.22 16.55 -5.03
N VAL A 327 -1.30 15.68 -4.00
CA VAL A 327 -0.13 15.08 -3.38
C VAL A 327 0.33 13.97 -4.32
N GLU A 328 1.39 14.22 -5.09
CA GLU A 328 2.10 13.18 -5.84
C GLU A 328 2.87 12.32 -4.82
N GLY A 329 2.22 11.30 -4.27
CA GLY A 329 2.78 10.15 -3.55
C GLY A 329 3.89 10.41 -2.51
N ASP A 330 3.61 10.18 -1.23
CA ASP A 330 4.67 10.11 -0.22
C ASP A 330 5.32 8.71 -0.24
N LEU A 331 6.41 8.55 -1.00
CA LEU A 331 7.13 7.28 -1.12
C LEU A 331 8.45 7.28 -0.35
N PHE A 332 8.73 6.23 0.43
CA PHE A 332 10.04 6.08 1.07
C PHE A 332 10.61 4.65 0.98
N ILE A 333 11.84 4.51 0.49
CA ILE A 333 12.54 3.22 0.38
C ILE A 333 13.89 3.31 1.09
N LEU A 334 14.21 2.31 1.91
CA LEU A 334 15.56 2.12 2.44
C LEU A 334 16.39 1.25 1.49
N ASN A 335 17.61 1.71 1.20
CA ASN A 335 18.63 0.96 0.46
C ASN A 335 19.30 -0.11 1.32
#